data_AF-A0A9P4UYN8-F1
#
_entry.id   AF-A0A9P4UYN8-F1
#
_cell.length_a   1.000
_cell.length_b   1.000
_cell.length_c   1.000
_cell.angle_alpha   90.00
_cell.angle_beta   90.00
_cell.angle_gamma   90.00
#
_symmetry.space_group_name_H-M   'P 1'
#
loop_
_entity.id
_entity.type
_entity.pdbx_description
1 polymer ?
#
loop_
_entity_poly.entity_id
_entity_poly.type
_entity_poly.pdbx_seq_one_letter_code
_entity_poly.pdbx_strand_id
1 'polypeptide(L)'
;EVGPDYGNVIINNNCDEPFYVWSVGSWYLGGDPLNNNNITSTPEDQVMKAIQAGETYIEPYRTTCVKTGNITYCADEDKLAGQGISVKISRTVDQKNPTQLEYALKKSNELNQSDPTAFYRLWFDISMLDCASPPSQDTAFTDDNASQDEHQLKVDTCPGYQGGVGLTWDNDQKGCQPLFDDGTFRNYFNQLYMWDRTHPGAYEASLGCASEYKGNMTFDLC
;
A
#
# COMPACT_ATOMS: atom_id res chain seq x y z
N GLU A 1 -17.07 -4.52 11.69
CA GLU A 1 -16.48 -5.64 10.93
C GLU A 1 -14.97 -5.50 11.05
N VAL A 2 -14.24 -6.58 11.30
CA VAL A 2 -12.90 -6.50 11.91
C VAL A 2 -11.89 -7.09 10.91
N GLY A 3 -11.06 -6.25 10.29
CA GLY A 3 -10.00 -6.65 9.35
C GLY A 3 -9.16 -7.85 9.80
N PRO A 4 -8.82 -8.01 11.10
CA PRO A 4 -8.16 -9.22 11.61
C PRO A 4 -8.83 -10.56 11.27
N ASP A 5 -10.14 -10.58 10.99
CA ASP A 5 -10.86 -11.81 10.60
C ASP A 5 -10.52 -12.26 9.16
N TYR A 6 -9.91 -11.39 8.36
CA TYR A 6 -9.54 -11.66 6.97
C TYR A 6 -8.10 -12.15 6.83
N GLY A 7 -7.21 -11.87 7.80
CA GLY A 7 -5.81 -12.28 7.77
C GLY A 7 -4.84 -11.17 8.17
N ASN A 8 -3.59 -11.31 7.74
CA ASN A 8 -2.49 -10.42 8.11
C ASN A 8 -1.76 -9.89 6.88
N VAL A 9 -1.14 -8.71 7.04
CA VAL A 9 0.00 -8.28 6.24
C VAL A 9 1.26 -8.83 6.89
N ILE A 10 2.07 -9.51 6.11
CA ILE A 10 3.38 -10.02 6.48
C ILE A 10 4.40 -9.29 5.62
N ILE A 11 5.44 -8.73 6.23
CA ILE A 11 6.55 -8.10 5.53
C ILE A 11 7.82 -8.83 5.92
N ASN A 12 8.49 -9.44 4.93
CA ASN A 12 9.77 -10.11 5.12
C ASN A 12 10.88 -9.19 4.63
N ASN A 13 11.81 -8.86 5.53
CA ASN A 13 13.01 -8.12 5.16
C ASN A 13 14.12 -9.09 4.75
N ASN A 14 14.24 -9.41 3.46
CA ASN A 14 15.37 -10.22 2.98
C ASN A 14 16.61 -9.38 2.63
N CYS A 15 16.55 -8.06 2.85
CA CYS A 15 17.68 -7.17 2.65
C CYS A 15 18.72 -7.33 3.78
N ASP A 16 19.96 -6.91 3.51
CA ASP A 16 21.08 -6.98 4.46
C ASP A 16 21.08 -5.85 5.51
N GLU A 17 20.08 -4.96 5.50
CA GLU A 17 19.98 -3.80 6.36
C GLU A 17 18.61 -3.71 7.08
N PRO A 18 18.53 -3.03 8.24
CA PRO A 18 17.27 -2.83 8.92
C PRO A 18 16.41 -1.75 8.24
N PHE A 19 15.10 -1.89 8.35
CA PHE A 19 14.14 -0.85 7.99
C PHE A 19 13.26 -0.43 9.15
N TYR A 20 12.61 0.71 8.98
CA TYR A 20 11.60 1.25 9.86
C TYR A 20 10.27 1.25 9.13
N VAL A 21 9.26 0.69 9.78
CA VAL A 21 7.92 0.47 9.24
C VAL A 21 6.90 1.27 10.04
N TRP A 22 5.98 1.91 9.34
CA TRP A 22 4.81 2.56 9.91
C TRP A 22 3.57 2.11 9.16
N SER A 23 2.55 1.69 9.91
CA SER A 23 1.26 1.37 9.34
C SER A 23 0.30 2.50 9.64
N VAL A 24 -0.08 3.25 8.59
CA VAL A 24 -0.86 4.49 8.72
C VAL A 24 -2.24 4.40 8.08
N GLY A 25 -3.18 5.23 8.52
CA GLY A 25 -4.53 5.36 7.96
C GLY A 25 -5.56 4.41 8.56
N SER A 26 -6.85 4.54 8.20
CA SER A 26 -7.96 3.69 8.69
C SER A 26 -8.15 3.63 10.21
N TRP A 27 -7.60 4.60 10.95
CA TRP A 27 -7.89 4.80 12.36
C TRP A 27 -9.09 5.75 12.53
N TYR A 28 -9.82 5.61 13.63
CA TYR A 28 -10.93 6.53 13.93
C TYR A 28 -10.40 7.87 14.43
N LEU A 29 -10.66 8.94 13.66
CA LEU A 29 -10.18 10.30 13.95
C LEU A 29 -11.16 11.16 14.77
N GLY A 30 -12.15 10.54 15.42
CA GLY A 30 -13.09 11.25 16.31
C GLY A 30 -14.26 11.96 15.61
N GLY A 31 -14.42 11.82 14.29
CA GLY A 31 -15.50 12.45 13.51
C GLY A 31 -15.06 12.79 12.08
N ASP A 32 -15.90 13.51 11.34
CA ASP A 32 -15.55 14.06 10.02
C ASP A 32 -14.42 15.12 10.18
N PRO A 33 -13.27 14.94 9.53
CA PRO A 33 -12.12 15.86 9.58
C PRO A 33 -12.46 17.28 9.17
N LEU A 34 -13.38 17.45 8.20
CA LEU A 34 -13.86 18.76 7.76
C LEU A 34 -14.59 19.51 8.88
N ASN A 35 -15.14 18.77 9.84
CA ASN A 35 -15.88 19.28 10.98
C ASN A 35 -15.10 19.20 12.31
N ASN A 36 -13.93 18.56 12.32
CA ASN A 36 -13.17 18.26 13.55
C ASN A 36 -11.71 18.77 13.52
N ASN A 37 -11.55 20.10 13.41
CA ASN A 37 -10.30 20.82 13.69
C ASN A 37 -9.04 20.34 12.92
N ASN A 38 -9.16 19.84 11.68
CA ASN A 38 -8.03 19.39 10.86
C ASN A 38 -7.18 18.25 11.48
N ILE A 39 -7.78 17.35 12.27
CA ILE A 39 -7.07 16.15 12.74
C ILE A 39 -6.91 15.18 11.54
N THR A 40 -5.68 15.01 11.07
CA THR A 40 -5.34 14.19 9.89
C THR A 40 -4.54 12.92 10.22
N SER A 41 -4.30 12.65 11.50
CA SER A 41 -3.60 11.45 11.97
C SER A 41 -3.92 11.13 13.43
N THR A 42 -3.64 9.89 13.81
CA THR A 42 -3.75 9.36 15.16
C THR A 42 -2.36 9.06 15.75
N PRO A 43 -2.21 8.94 17.08
CA PRO A 43 -0.96 8.47 17.69
C PRO A 43 -0.50 7.11 17.16
N GLU A 44 -1.43 6.25 16.76
CA GLU A 44 -1.17 4.95 16.15
C GLU A 44 -0.39 5.09 14.83
N ASP A 45 -0.65 6.13 14.03
CA ASP A 45 0.10 6.42 12.79
C ASP A 45 1.58 6.78 13.06
N GLN A 46 1.93 7.12 14.30
CA GLN A 46 3.28 7.50 14.70
C GLN A 46 4.09 6.33 15.26
N VAL A 47 3.47 5.15 15.41
CA VAL A 47 4.15 3.97 15.96
C VAL A 47 5.09 3.38 14.92
N MET A 48 6.38 3.66 15.10
CA MET A 48 7.45 3.05 14.32
C MET A 48 7.74 1.63 14.82
N LYS A 49 7.96 0.70 13.88
CA LYS A 49 8.50 -0.63 14.14
C LYS A 49 9.78 -0.83 13.33
N ALA A 50 10.87 -1.20 13.99
CA ALA A 50 12.08 -1.60 13.29
C ALA A 50 11.98 -3.08 12.91
N ILE A 51 12.36 -3.41 11.68
CA ILE A 51 12.59 -4.78 11.20
C ILE A 51 14.07 -4.93 10.87
N GLN A 52 14.77 -5.82 11.56
CA GLN A 52 16.17 -6.11 11.22
C GLN A 52 16.26 -6.93 9.93
N ALA A 53 17.49 -7.05 9.40
CA ALA A 53 17.77 -7.96 8.29
C ALA A 53 17.35 -9.40 8.65
N GLY A 54 16.60 -10.05 7.76
CA GLY A 54 16.04 -11.39 7.96
C GLY A 54 14.87 -11.47 8.92
N GLU A 55 14.36 -10.35 9.45
CA GLU A 55 13.18 -10.33 10.32
C GLU A 55 11.88 -10.14 9.54
N THR A 56 10.79 -10.57 10.18
CA THR A 56 9.43 -10.44 9.66
C THR A 56 8.62 -9.49 10.54
N TYR A 57 7.94 -8.53 9.91
CA TYR A 57 6.86 -7.77 10.52
C TYR A 57 5.51 -8.39 10.17
N ILE A 58 4.61 -8.47 11.16
CA ILE A 58 3.27 -8.99 10.96
C ILE A 58 2.29 -8.05 11.63
N GLU A 59 1.27 -7.64 10.90
CA GLU A 59 0.09 -6.99 11.46
C GLU A 59 -1.19 -7.59 10.90
N PRO A 60 -2.26 -7.70 11.70
CA PRO A 60 -3.55 -8.06 11.16
C PRO A 60 -4.03 -6.98 10.19
N TYR A 61 -4.80 -7.36 9.17
CA TYR A 61 -5.44 -6.36 8.30
C TYR A 61 -6.27 -5.39 9.15
N ARG A 62 -6.32 -4.12 8.75
CA ARG A 62 -7.13 -3.12 9.44
C ARG A 62 -8.44 -2.92 8.69
N THR A 63 -9.48 -2.53 9.43
CA THR A 63 -10.79 -2.24 8.85
C THR A 63 -10.78 -0.83 8.26
N THR A 64 -10.98 -0.69 6.95
CA THR A 64 -11.03 0.62 6.28
C THR A 64 -12.32 1.41 6.56
N CYS A 65 -13.41 0.73 6.92
CA CYS A 65 -14.72 1.33 7.23
C CYS A 65 -15.20 0.89 8.63
N VAL A 66 -14.65 1.50 9.68
CA VAL A 66 -14.89 1.08 11.07
C VAL A 66 -16.30 1.47 11.53
N LYS A 67 -17.03 0.52 12.12
CA LYS A 67 -18.28 0.80 12.86
C LYS A 67 -18.00 0.83 14.36
N THR A 68 -18.22 1.98 14.99
CA THR A 68 -18.04 2.18 16.44
C THR A 68 -19.38 2.62 17.06
N GLY A 69 -20.07 1.68 17.72
CA GLY A 69 -21.41 1.93 18.26
C GLY A 69 -22.44 2.18 17.16
N ASN A 70 -23.13 3.34 17.22
CA ASN A 70 -24.09 3.78 16.19
C ASN A 70 -23.43 4.57 15.04
N ILE A 71 -22.12 4.81 15.10
CA ILE A 71 -21.38 5.57 14.10
C ILE A 71 -20.76 4.55 13.13
N THR A 72 -21.22 4.57 11.89
CA THR A 72 -20.45 3.97 10.78
C THR A 72 -19.52 5.05 10.29
N TYR A 73 -18.24 4.94 10.61
CA TYR A 73 -17.22 5.84 10.07
C TYR A 73 -16.73 5.22 8.76
N CYS A 74 -17.26 5.77 7.67
CA CYS A 74 -16.75 5.60 6.32
C CYS A 74 -16.51 7.02 5.81
N ALA A 75 -15.47 7.71 6.28
CA ALA A 75 -14.99 8.86 5.54
C ALA A 75 -14.39 8.28 4.27
N ASP A 76 -15.03 8.38 3.10
CA ASP A 76 -14.60 7.68 1.87
C ASP A 76 -13.16 8.02 1.39
N GLU A 77 -12.44 8.91 2.09
CA GLU A 77 -11.76 10.05 1.46
C GLU A 77 -10.71 10.79 2.34
N ASP A 78 -10.35 10.30 3.54
CA ASP A 78 -9.47 11.07 4.45
C ASP A 78 -7.95 10.96 4.15
N LYS A 79 -7.62 10.23 3.09
CA LYS A 79 -6.72 10.69 2.03
C LYS A 79 -7.38 10.32 0.69
N LEU A 80 -6.99 11.00 -0.39
CA LEU A 80 -7.60 10.95 -1.73
C LEU A 80 -8.21 9.58 -2.10
N ALA A 81 -9.36 9.58 -2.78
CA ALA A 81 -10.03 8.36 -3.26
C ALA A 81 -9.02 7.37 -3.87
N GLY A 82 -8.91 6.18 -3.25
CA GLY A 82 -7.90 5.17 -3.61
C GLY A 82 -6.86 4.91 -2.50
N GLN A 83 -6.72 5.80 -1.52
CA GLN A 83 -5.72 5.65 -0.46
C GLN A 83 -6.30 4.91 0.75
N GLY A 84 -6.01 3.61 0.81
CA GLY A 84 -6.36 2.72 1.91
C GLY A 84 -5.41 2.83 3.11
N ILE A 85 -5.20 1.69 3.77
CA ILE A 85 -4.05 1.52 4.67
C ILE A 85 -2.78 1.66 3.85
N SER A 86 -1.79 2.38 4.37
CA SER A 86 -0.45 2.44 3.78
C SER A 86 0.59 1.97 4.80
N VAL A 87 1.34 0.94 4.45
CA VAL A 87 2.51 0.48 5.22
C VAL A 87 3.75 1.09 4.59
N LYS A 88 4.32 2.09 5.27
CA LYS A 88 5.49 2.87 4.82
C LYS A 88 6.76 2.24 5.35
N ILE A 89 7.70 1.95 4.46
CA ILE A 89 8.99 1.33 4.75
C ILE A 89 10.09 2.34 4.43
N SER A 90 10.92 2.68 5.43
CA SER A 90 12.01 3.64 5.28
C SER A 90 13.33 3.13 5.87
N ARG A 91 14.45 3.63 5.33
CA ARG A 91 15.79 3.46 5.90
C ARG A 91 16.03 4.36 7.12
N THR A 92 15.19 5.37 7.34
CA THR A 92 15.36 6.36 8.40
C THR A 92 14.14 6.41 9.30
N VAL A 93 14.32 6.82 10.55
CA VAL A 93 13.26 6.89 11.59
C VAL A 93 12.22 8.00 11.38
N ASP A 94 12.30 8.78 10.30
CA ASP A 94 11.48 9.97 10.04
C ASP A 94 10.48 9.82 8.90
N GLN A 95 10.17 8.59 8.48
CA GLN A 95 9.20 8.24 7.41
C GLN A 95 9.52 8.86 6.03
N LYS A 96 10.72 9.39 5.82
CA LYS A 96 11.08 10.01 4.54
C LYS A 96 11.45 8.97 3.49
N ASN A 97 11.19 9.34 2.24
CA ASN A 97 11.50 8.55 1.05
C ASN A 97 11.02 7.09 1.13
N PRO A 98 9.76 6.81 1.52
CA PRO A 98 9.34 5.44 1.77
C PRO A 98 8.99 4.70 0.49
N THR A 99 9.20 3.38 0.50
CA THR A 99 8.41 2.44 -0.29
C THR A 99 7.12 2.17 0.46
N GLN A 100 5.99 2.07 -0.24
CA GLN A 100 4.67 1.96 0.36
C GLN A 100 3.96 0.72 -0.17
N LEU A 101 3.44 -0.10 0.72
CA LEU A 101 2.44 -1.12 0.41
C LEU A 101 1.08 -0.58 0.84
N GLU A 102 0.18 -0.36 -0.11
CA GLU A 102 -1.16 0.15 0.18
C GLU A 102 -2.17 -0.99 0.02
N TYR A 103 -3.19 -1.03 0.89
CA TYR A 103 -4.29 -1.97 0.74
C TYR A 103 -5.59 -1.46 1.36
N ALA A 104 -6.71 -1.94 0.84
CA ALA A 104 -8.04 -1.62 1.35
C ALA A 104 -8.99 -2.81 1.21
N LEU A 105 -9.87 -2.99 2.20
CA LEU A 105 -10.92 -4.01 2.16
C LEU A 105 -12.26 -3.33 1.91
N LYS A 106 -12.71 -3.34 0.64
CA LYS A 106 -13.94 -2.62 0.22
C LYS A 106 -15.04 -3.59 -0.17
N LYS A 107 -16.30 -3.26 0.15
CA LYS A 107 -17.43 -4.13 -0.18
C LYS A 107 -17.79 -3.99 -1.66
N SER A 108 -17.87 -5.09 -2.41
CA SER A 108 -18.03 -5.05 -3.87
C SER A 108 -19.34 -4.40 -4.33
N ASN A 109 -20.37 -4.36 -3.50
CA ASN A 109 -21.62 -3.66 -3.81
C ASN A 109 -21.58 -2.14 -3.62
N GLU A 110 -20.51 -1.57 -3.08
CA GLU A 110 -20.23 -0.13 -3.19
C GLU A 110 -19.94 0.25 -4.66
N LEU A 111 -19.51 -0.71 -5.49
CA LEU A 111 -19.31 -0.56 -6.93
C LEU A 111 -20.53 -0.94 -7.76
N ASN A 112 -21.41 -1.81 -7.23
CA ASN A 112 -22.68 -2.19 -7.84
C ASN A 112 -23.73 -2.52 -6.78
N GLN A 113 -24.58 -1.54 -6.44
CA GLN A 113 -25.52 -1.61 -5.31
C GLN A 113 -26.58 -2.72 -5.42
N SER A 114 -26.74 -3.33 -6.60
CA SER A 114 -27.73 -4.38 -6.87
C SER A 114 -27.14 -5.80 -6.87
N ASP A 115 -25.86 -5.98 -6.53
CA ASP A 115 -25.24 -7.31 -6.46
C ASP A 115 -25.53 -8.01 -5.11
N PRO A 116 -26.36 -9.08 -5.07
CA PRO A 116 -26.63 -9.85 -3.86
C PRO A 116 -25.45 -10.72 -3.43
N THR A 117 -24.41 -10.86 -4.26
CA THR A 117 -23.17 -11.58 -3.96
C THR A 117 -22.08 -10.69 -3.36
N ALA A 118 -22.44 -9.47 -2.96
CA ALA A 118 -21.57 -8.48 -2.34
C ALA A 118 -20.58 -9.10 -1.34
N PHE A 119 -19.30 -9.08 -1.70
CA PHE A 119 -18.21 -9.60 -0.88
C PHE A 119 -17.16 -8.52 -0.68
N TYR A 120 -16.32 -8.68 0.34
CA TYR A 120 -15.20 -7.76 0.53
C TYR A 120 -14.05 -8.10 -0.41
N ARG A 121 -13.73 -7.17 -1.29
CA ARG A 121 -12.59 -7.22 -2.19
C ARG A 121 -11.39 -6.54 -1.52
N LEU A 122 -10.28 -7.27 -1.43
CA LEU A 122 -8.99 -6.71 -1.09
C LEU A 122 -8.43 -5.99 -2.33
N TRP A 123 -8.18 -4.69 -2.20
CA TRP A 123 -7.45 -3.86 -3.14
C TRP A 123 -6.05 -3.62 -2.61
N PHE A 124 -5.06 -3.56 -3.48
CA PHE A 124 -3.67 -3.36 -3.09
C PHE A 124 -2.84 -2.75 -4.22
N ASP A 125 -1.76 -2.06 -3.85
CA ASP A 125 -0.70 -1.60 -4.75
C ASP A 125 0.61 -1.42 -3.98
N ILE A 126 1.68 -1.25 -4.75
CA ILE A 126 2.99 -0.84 -4.24
C ILE A 126 3.35 0.48 -4.89
N SER A 127 3.71 1.45 -4.05
CA SER A 127 4.00 2.82 -4.44
C SER A 127 5.38 3.25 -3.98
N MET A 128 6.16 3.76 -4.93
CA MET A 128 7.46 4.38 -4.71
C MET A 128 7.43 5.87 -5.04
N LEU A 129 6.25 6.47 -5.19
CA LEU A 129 6.08 7.87 -5.59
C LEU A 129 6.78 8.86 -4.64
N ASP A 130 6.74 8.56 -3.34
CA ASP A 130 7.34 9.38 -2.29
C ASP A 130 8.84 9.07 -2.06
N CYS A 131 9.36 8.01 -2.67
CA CYS A 131 10.78 7.67 -2.66
C CYS A 131 11.50 8.28 -3.87
N ALA A 132 12.70 8.83 -3.68
CA ALA A 132 13.53 9.34 -4.78
C ALA A 132 12.78 10.28 -5.74
N SER A 133 11.83 11.04 -5.20
CA SER A 133 11.00 11.93 -6.00
C SER A 133 11.87 13.02 -6.63
N PRO A 134 11.55 13.44 -7.87
CA PRO A 134 12.33 14.47 -8.53
C PRO A 134 12.33 15.78 -7.71
N PRO A 135 13.44 16.53 -7.70
CA PRO A 135 13.61 17.70 -6.85
C PRO A 135 12.72 18.90 -7.25
N SER A 136 12.12 18.89 -8.44
CA SER A 136 11.13 19.90 -8.85
C SER A 136 9.97 19.28 -9.63
N GLN A 137 8.80 19.91 -9.55
CA GLN A 137 7.61 19.54 -10.32
C GLN A 137 7.76 19.79 -11.83
N ASP A 138 8.74 20.61 -12.23
CA ASP A 138 9.03 20.92 -13.63
C ASP A 138 9.83 19.81 -14.35
N THR A 139 10.39 18.85 -13.60
CA THR A 139 11.04 17.63 -14.12
C THR A 139 10.21 16.40 -13.75
N ALA A 140 8.89 16.45 -14.01
CA ALA A 140 7.99 15.34 -13.75
C ALA A 140 8.32 14.18 -14.72
N PHE A 141 9.12 13.25 -14.22
CA PHE A 141 9.20 11.93 -14.81
C PHE A 141 7.84 11.26 -14.70
N THR A 142 7.45 10.56 -15.76
CA THR A 142 6.31 9.66 -15.81
C THR A 142 6.86 8.26 -16.00
N ASP A 143 6.09 7.24 -15.67
CA ASP A 143 6.48 5.86 -15.91
C ASP A 143 6.75 5.62 -17.41
N ASP A 144 6.06 6.37 -18.30
CA ASP A 144 6.26 6.32 -19.74
C ASP A 144 7.52 7.05 -20.27
N ASN A 145 8.06 8.03 -19.53
CA ASN A 145 9.11 8.93 -20.06
C ASN A 145 10.43 8.87 -19.29
N ALA A 146 10.45 8.22 -18.12
CA ALA A 146 11.65 8.03 -17.32
C ALA A 146 12.66 7.16 -18.08
N SER A 147 13.91 7.59 -18.10
CA SER A 147 15.03 6.84 -18.62
C SER A 147 15.42 5.70 -17.68
N GLN A 148 16.26 4.81 -18.20
CA GLN A 148 16.82 3.72 -17.41
C GLN A 148 17.55 4.21 -16.15
N ASP A 149 18.29 5.33 -16.23
CA ASP A 149 19.04 5.86 -15.09
C ASP A 149 18.11 6.39 -13.99
N GLU A 150 16.98 6.99 -14.37
CA GLU A 150 15.98 7.43 -13.41
C GLU A 150 15.33 6.24 -12.71
N HIS A 151 14.92 5.20 -13.44
CA HIS A 151 14.40 4.01 -12.76
C HIS A 151 15.46 3.28 -11.93
N GLN A 152 16.73 3.28 -12.37
CA GLN A 152 17.82 2.72 -11.57
C GLN A 152 17.98 3.47 -10.24
N LEU A 153 17.75 4.79 -10.23
CA LEU A 153 17.71 5.56 -8.98
C LEU A 153 16.65 5.00 -8.00
N LYS A 154 15.46 4.61 -8.48
CA LYS A 154 14.45 3.97 -7.63
C LYS A 154 14.97 2.65 -7.05
N VAL A 155 15.54 1.78 -7.87
CA VAL A 155 16.13 0.51 -7.42
C VAL A 155 17.21 0.73 -6.35
N ASP A 156 18.10 1.69 -6.57
CA ASP A 156 19.26 1.92 -5.70
C ASP A 156 18.86 2.58 -4.37
N THR A 157 17.80 3.39 -4.37
CA THR A 157 17.49 4.27 -3.24
C THR A 157 16.19 3.94 -2.52
N CYS A 158 15.24 3.25 -3.15
CA CYS A 158 13.97 2.93 -2.51
C CYS A 158 14.10 1.81 -1.51
N PRO A 159 13.71 2.04 -0.24
CA PRO A 159 13.84 1.05 0.82
C PRO A 159 13.20 -0.29 0.43
N GLY A 160 13.97 -1.37 0.47
CA GLY A 160 13.46 -2.72 0.25
C GLY A 160 13.23 -3.13 -1.20
N TYR A 161 13.55 -2.27 -2.18
CA TYR A 161 13.39 -2.56 -3.61
C TYR A 161 14.68 -3.02 -4.31
N GLN A 162 15.81 -3.06 -3.58
CA GLN A 162 17.10 -3.49 -4.14
C GLN A 162 17.04 -4.98 -4.50
N GLY A 163 17.04 -5.31 -5.80
CA GLY A 163 16.87 -6.71 -6.25
C GLY A 163 15.42 -7.11 -6.49
N GLY A 164 14.48 -6.17 -6.28
CA GLY A 164 13.06 -6.35 -6.55
C GLY A 164 12.19 -6.46 -5.31
N VAL A 165 10.91 -6.72 -5.55
CA VAL A 165 9.90 -6.99 -4.53
C VAL A 165 8.92 -8.08 -5.01
N GLY A 166 8.33 -8.79 -4.05
CA GLY A 166 7.28 -9.77 -4.30
C GLY A 166 6.07 -9.55 -3.40
N LEU A 167 4.86 -9.62 -3.96
CA LEU A 167 3.61 -9.63 -3.21
C LEU A 167 2.84 -10.92 -3.53
N THR A 168 2.59 -11.72 -2.49
CA THR A 168 1.97 -13.04 -2.60
C THR A 168 0.87 -13.25 -1.55
N TRP A 169 0.09 -14.32 -1.70
CA TRP A 169 -1.01 -14.69 -0.80
C TRP A 169 -0.89 -16.15 -0.37
N ASP A 170 -1.42 -16.46 0.80
CA ASP A 170 -1.50 -17.83 1.31
C ASP A 170 -2.22 -18.78 0.34
N ASN A 171 -1.90 -20.08 0.46
CA ASN A 171 -2.36 -21.21 -0.36
C ASN A 171 -3.87 -21.23 -0.66
N ASP A 172 -4.26 -20.45 -1.65
CA ASP A 172 -5.35 -20.57 -2.59
C ASP A 172 -5.40 -19.21 -3.28
N GLN A 173 -4.73 -19.07 -4.43
CA GLN A 173 -4.72 -17.88 -5.30
C GLN A 173 -6.12 -17.55 -5.88
N LYS A 174 -7.19 -17.77 -5.11
CA LYS A 174 -8.58 -17.52 -5.48
C LYS A 174 -8.78 -16.01 -5.56
N GLY A 175 -8.42 -15.49 -6.73
CA GLY A 175 -8.76 -14.15 -7.18
C GLY A 175 -7.66 -13.10 -7.03
N CYS A 176 -6.61 -13.30 -6.24
CA CYS A 176 -5.53 -12.32 -6.11
C CYS A 176 -4.34 -12.69 -7.01
N GLN A 177 -3.93 -11.77 -7.89
CA GLN A 177 -2.81 -11.97 -8.81
C GLN A 177 -1.49 -11.55 -8.15
N PRO A 178 -0.44 -12.40 -8.17
CA PRO A 178 0.88 -12.02 -7.68
C PRO A 178 1.55 -10.96 -8.50
N LEU A 179 2.28 -10.14 -7.76
CA LEU A 179 3.07 -9.05 -8.26
C LEU A 179 4.52 -9.39 -7.92
N PHE A 180 5.34 -9.41 -8.96
CA PHE A 180 6.77 -9.57 -8.83
C PHE A 180 7.43 -8.56 -9.74
N ASP A 181 8.34 -7.79 -9.18
CA ASP A 181 9.21 -6.90 -9.94
C ASP A 181 10.64 -7.21 -9.51
N ASP A 182 11.53 -7.48 -10.46
CA ASP A 182 12.90 -7.92 -10.20
C ASP A 182 13.89 -6.75 -10.12
N GLY A 183 13.40 -5.51 -10.05
CA GLY A 183 14.25 -4.32 -10.05
C GLY A 183 14.99 -4.15 -11.37
N THR A 184 14.46 -4.66 -12.49
CA THR A 184 15.05 -4.48 -13.82
C THR A 184 14.16 -3.70 -14.78
N PHE A 185 14.81 -2.93 -15.67
CA PHE A 185 14.15 -2.04 -16.63
C PHE A 185 13.11 -2.66 -17.55
N ARG A 186 13.09 -3.99 -17.68
CA ARG A 186 12.13 -4.67 -18.54
C ARG A 186 10.76 -4.86 -17.88
N ASN A 187 10.68 -4.76 -16.55
CA ASN A 187 9.48 -5.08 -15.78
C ASN A 187 8.82 -3.87 -15.10
N TYR A 188 9.43 -2.69 -15.17
CA TYR A 188 8.94 -1.47 -14.51
C TYR A 188 7.55 -1.02 -14.97
N PHE A 189 7.09 -1.46 -16.14
CA PHE A 189 5.84 -1.00 -16.73
C PHE A 189 4.64 -1.79 -16.16
N ASN A 190 3.74 -1.05 -15.49
CA ASN A 190 2.33 -1.38 -15.18
C ASN A 190 2.01 -2.14 -13.89
N GLN A 191 2.96 -2.37 -12.97
CA GLN A 191 2.66 -3.10 -11.72
C GLN A 191 2.89 -2.28 -10.45
N LEU A 192 3.72 -1.24 -10.50
CA LEU A 192 4.05 -0.37 -9.36
C LEU A 192 3.82 1.09 -9.74
N TYR A 193 3.43 1.91 -8.77
CA TYR A 193 3.44 3.37 -8.93
C TYR A 193 4.88 3.89 -8.70
N MET A 194 5.66 4.08 -9.76
CA MET A 194 7.04 4.57 -9.62
C MET A 194 7.12 6.10 -9.70
N TRP A 195 6.54 6.69 -10.73
CA TRP A 195 6.59 8.13 -10.99
C TRP A 195 5.21 8.76 -11.12
N ASP A 196 4.24 8.04 -11.68
CA ASP A 196 2.89 8.56 -11.89
C ASP A 196 1.90 8.15 -10.79
N ARG A 197 1.06 9.10 -10.36
CA ARG A 197 -0.07 8.82 -9.46
C ARG A 197 -1.25 8.12 -10.16
N THR A 198 -1.34 8.30 -11.47
CA THR A 198 -2.41 7.80 -12.32
C THR A 198 -1.80 7.57 -13.69
N HIS A 199 -2.03 6.41 -14.30
CA HIS A 199 -1.57 6.13 -15.66
C HIS A 199 -2.67 6.56 -16.65
N PRO A 200 -2.52 7.68 -17.38
CA PRO A 200 -3.58 8.14 -18.27
C PRO A 200 -3.68 7.18 -19.47
N GLY A 201 -4.70 6.31 -19.45
CA GLY A 201 -5.17 5.66 -20.68
C GLY A 201 -5.27 4.14 -20.74
N ALA A 202 -4.90 3.34 -19.73
CA ALA A 202 -5.33 1.92 -19.71
C ALA A 202 -5.01 1.06 -18.46
N TYR A 203 -4.05 1.40 -17.59
CA TYR A 203 -3.55 0.44 -16.59
C TYR A 203 -3.31 1.11 -15.23
N GLU A 204 -4.20 0.90 -14.27
CA GLU A 204 -3.93 1.29 -12.87
C GLU A 204 -3.08 0.21 -12.19
N ALA A 205 -2.03 0.62 -11.46
CA ALA A 205 -1.21 -0.30 -10.66
C ALA A 205 -1.95 -0.81 -9.41
N SER A 206 -3.01 -0.12 -8.97
CA SER A 206 -3.96 -0.67 -7.99
C SER A 206 -4.74 -1.86 -8.53
N LEU A 207 -4.45 -3.02 -7.96
CA LEU A 207 -5.09 -4.30 -8.26
C LEU A 207 -6.12 -4.64 -7.20
N GLY A 208 -7.06 -5.50 -7.55
CA GLY A 208 -8.07 -6.01 -6.64
C GLY A 208 -8.31 -7.49 -6.84
N CYS A 209 -8.49 -8.22 -5.75
CA CYS A 209 -8.79 -9.64 -5.82
C CYS A 209 -10.14 -9.88 -6.53
N ALA A 210 -10.20 -10.81 -7.48
CA ALA A 210 -11.40 -11.12 -8.25
C ALA A 210 -12.55 -11.69 -7.40
N SER A 211 -12.24 -12.23 -6.22
CA SER A 211 -13.19 -12.81 -5.25
C SER A 211 -12.85 -12.40 -3.81
N GLU A 212 -13.70 -12.78 -2.86
CA GLU A 212 -13.39 -12.60 -1.44
C GLU A 212 -12.11 -13.34 -1.09
N TYR A 213 -11.16 -12.63 -0.47
CA TYR A 213 -9.89 -13.20 -0.03
C TYR A 213 -9.84 -13.27 1.49
N LYS A 214 -9.50 -14.43 2.05
CA LYS A 214 -9.21 -14.63 3.47
C LYS A 214 -7.93 -15.44 3.59
N GLY A 215 -6.89 -14.83 4.13
CA GLY A 215 -5.55 -15.37 4.24
C GLY A 215 -4.54 -14.25 4.42
N ASN A 216 -3.25 -14.57 4.53
CA ASN A 216 -2.22 -13.55 4.68
C ASN A 216 -1.75 -13.03 3.32
N MET A 217 -1.37 -11.76 3.27
CA MET A 217 -0.64 -11.14 2.16
C MET A 217 0.80 -10.98 2.61
N THR A 218 1.74 -11.51 1.83
CA THR A 218 3.18 -11.47 2.14
C THR A 218 3.88 -10.56 1.15
N PHE A 219 4.58 -9.56 1.69
CA PHE A 219 5.41 -8.61 0.96
C PHE A 219 6.88 -8.88 1.25
N ASP A 220 7.58 -9.42 0.26
CA ASP A 220 8.99 -9.75 0.32
C ASP A 220 9.82 -8.60 -0.26
N LEU A 221 10.78 -8.12 0.52
CA LEU A 221 11.76 -7.09 0.14
C LEU A 221 13.12 -7.75 -0.21
N CYS A 222 13.80 -7.28 -1.27
CA CYS A 222 15.16 -7.63 -1.75
C CYS A 222 15.52 -9.08 -2.23
#